data_AF-A0A2Z2MD06-F1
#
_entry.id   AF-A0A2Z2MD06-F1
#
_cell.length_a   1.000
_cell.length_b   1.000
_cell.length_c   1.000
_cell.angle_alpha   90.00
_cell.angle_beta   90.00
_cell.angle_gamma   90.00
#
_symmetry.space_group_name_H-M   'P 1'
#
loop_
_entity.id
_entity.type
_entity.pdbx_description
1 polymer ?
#
loop_
_entity_poly.entity_id
_entity_poly.type
_entity_poly.pdbx_seq_one_letter_code
_entity_poly.pdbx_strand_id
1 'polypeptide(L)'
;MSEARLRKELFQRVKELSEEIREGLNYGIPHLVGEISAGSNGSLQLEVNVALFSKSAHRFLLKEEDSLLFMLPLDDYNPRRVFLELWSFLNGRSKGNALEPGTSIKGVLKTSLQRRGFEVVWMNVSGDESGGYVEAIASKAGQRYRMLFERKSPDEFILVDMEKI
;
A
#
# COMPACT_ATOMS: atom_id res chain seq x y z
N MET A 1 7.28 -26.05 3.50
CA MET A 1 7.33 -25.71 2.05
C MET A 1 8.61 -24.91 1.77
N SER A 2 9.28 -25.03 0.61
CA SER A 2 10.39 -24.14 0.28
C SER A 2 9.87 -22.77 -0.19
N GLU A 3 10.62 -21.69 0.07
CA GLU A 3 10.26 -20.32 -0.35
C GLU A 3 9.91 -20.24 -1.85
N ALA A 4 10.63 -21.00 -2.68
CA ALA A 4 10.38 -21.07 -4.12
C ALA A 4 9.00 -21.63 -4.48
N ARG A 5 8.49 -22.60 -3.71
CA ARG A 5 7.17 -23.19 -3.95
C ARG A 5 6.06 -22.22 -3.53
N LEU A 6 6.21 -21.57 -2.37
CA LEU A 6 5.29 -20.53 -1.92
C LEU A 6 5.19 -19.37 -2.92
N ARG A 7 6.33 -18.90 -3.46
CA ARG A 7 6.35 -17.87 -4.52
C ARG A 7 5.54 -18.27 -5.74
N LYS A 8 5.71 -19.51 -6.20
CA LYS A 8 4.99 -20.03 -7.37
C LYS A 8 3.49 -20.10 -7.12
N GLU A 9 3.09 -20.56 -5.95
CA GLU A 9 1.69 -20.71 -5.54
C GLU A 9 1.00 -19.35 -5.38
N LEU A 10 1.65 -18.39 -4.73
CA LEU A 10 1.20 -17.00 -4.64
C LEU A 10 1.02 -16.36 -6.02
N PHE A 11 2.00 -16.50 -6.90
CA PHE A 11 1.89 -15.93 -8.25
C PHE A 11 0.74 -16.54 -9.03
N GLN A 12 0.56 -17.87 -8.95
CA GLN A 12 -0.53 -18.57 -9.59
C GLN A 12 -1.88 -18.09 -9.08
N ARG A 13 -2.02 -17.94 -7.75
CA ARG A 13 -3.25 -17.45 -7.13
C ARG A 13 -3.57 -16.00 -7.51
N VAL A 14 -2.58 -15.11 -7.51
CA VAL A 14 -2.74 -13.72 -7.98
C VAL A 14 -3.20 -13.68 -9.44
N LYS A 15 -2.67 -14.57 -10.29
CA LYS A 15 -3.07 -14.67 -11.70
C LYS A 15 -4.52 -15.10 -11.85
N GLU A 16 -5.01 -16.00 -11.02
CA GLU A 16 -6.42 -16.45 -11.02
C GLU A 16 -7.37 -15.34 -10.57
N LEU A 17 -6.93 -14.50 -9.63
CA LEU A 17 -7.71 -13.39 -9.09
C LEU A 17 -7.68 -12.14 -9.99
N SER A 18 -6.94 -12.13 -11.11
CA SER A 18 -6.69 -10.90 -11.88
C SER A 18 -7.96 -10.25 -12.43
N GLU A 19 -8.91 -11.06 -12.90
CA GLU A 19 -10.18 -10.54 -13.43
C GLU A 19 -11.07 -9.97 -12.32
N GLU A 20 -11.10 -10.62 -11.15
CA GLU A 20 -11.83 -10.14 -9.98
C GLU A 20 -11.25 -8.82 -9.45
N ILE A 21 -9.91 -8.69 -9.42
CA ILE A 21 -9.24 -7.43 -9.08
C ILE A 21 -9.60 -6.35 -10.10
N ARG A 22 -9.51 -6.67 -11.40
CA ARG A 22 -9.83 -5.73 -12.48
C ARG A 22 -11.26 -5.23 -12.38
N GLU A 23 -12.20 -6.11 -12.10
CA GLU A 23 -13.60 -5.75 -11.87
C GLU A 23 -13.75 -4.88 -10.62
N GLY A 24 -13.14 -5.28 -9.50
CA GLY A 24 -13.17 -4.55 -8.24
C GLY A 24 -12.67 -3.11 -8.33
N LEU A 25 -11.64 -2.85 -9.14
CA LEU A 25 -11.12 -1.50 -9.38
C LEU A 25 -12.17 -0.53 -9.99
N ASN A 26 -13.23 -1.04 -10.64
CA ASN A 26 -14.31 -0.19 -11.17
C ASN A 26 -15.33 0.23 -10.10
N TYR A 27 -15.38 -0.49 -8.97
CA TYR A 27 -16.46 -0.34 -7.97
C TYR A 27 -15.95 0.05 -6.58
N GLY A 28 -14.64 0.02 -6.35
CA GLY A 28 -14.03 0.38 -5.08
C GLY A 28 -12.53 0.08 -5.05
N ILE A 29 -12.03 -0.23 -3.86
CA ILE A 29 -10.62 -0.53 -3.60
C ILE A 29 -10.52 -2.04 -3.32
N PRO A 30 -10.10 -2.85 -4.31
CA PRO A 30 -9.89 -4.27 -4.09
C PRO A 30 -8.70 -4.48 -3.17
N HIS A 31 -8.82 -5.44 -2.26
CA HIS A 31 -7.74 -5.87 -1.38
C HIS A 31 -7.50 -7.35 -1.59
N LEU A 32 -6.24 -7.76 -1.67
CA LEU A 32 -5.89 -9.15 -1.41
C LEU A 32 -5.96 -9.38 0.09
N VAL A 33 -6.82 -10.29 0.51
CA VAL A 33 -6.93 -10.76 1.88
C VAL A 33 -6.53 -12.22 1.88
N GLY A 34 -5.63 -12.59 2.79
CA GLY A 34 -5.17 -13.97 2.83
C GLY A 34 -4.48 -14.38 4.11
N GLU A 35 -4.25 -15.68 4.19
CA GLU A 35 -3.61 -16.37 5.29
C GLU A 35 -2.55 -17.33 4.72
N ILE A 36 -1.39 -17.36 5.38
CA ILE A 36 -0.35 -18.35 5.15
C ILE A 36 -0.14 -19.09 6.48
N SER A 37 -0.61 -20.33 6.58
CA SER A 37 -0.58 -21.10 7.82
C SER A 37 0.24 -22.39 7.70
N ALA A 38 0.73 -22.87 8.83
CA ALA A 38 1.33 -24.20 8.92
C ALA A 38 0.22 -25.26 8.91
N GLY A 39 0.13 -26.03 7.83
CA GLY A 39 -0.75 -27.19 7.74
C GLY A 39 -0.28 -28.33 8.66
N SER A 40 -1.22 -29.23 8.99
CA SER A 40 -1.09 -30.32 9.97
C SER A 40 0.05 -31.32 9.73
N ASN A 41 0.67 -31.25 8.56
CA ASN A 41 1.73 -32.13 8.06
C ASN A 41 3.03 -31.36 7.74
N GLY A 42 3.20 -30.14 8.26
CA GLY A 42 4.36 -29.28 7.97
C GLY A 42 4.37 -28.70 6.55
N SER A 43 3.27 -28.87 5.80
CA SER A 43 3.03 -28.11 4.57
C SER A 43 2.59 -26.69 4.94
N LEU A 44 2.82 -25.71 4.05
CA LEU A 44 2.20 -24.39 4.23
C LEU A 44 0.88 -24.40 3.45
N GLN A 45 -0.17 -23.84 4.03
CA GLN A 45 -1.44 -23.61 3.35
C GLN A 45 -1.53 -22.13 2.98
N LEU A 46 -2.03 -21.85 1.78
CA LEU A 46 -2.18 -20.51 1.26
C LEU A 46 -3.65 -20.28 0.90
N GLU A 47 -4.27 -19.34 1.58
CA GLU A 47 -5.60 -18.84 1.23
C GLU A 47 -5.48 -17.37 0.83
N VAL A 48 -5.95 -17.02 -0.37
CA VAL A 48 -5.99 -15.62 -0.84
C VAL A 48 -7.27 -15.39 -1.62
N ASN A 49 -7.97 -14.32 -1.28
CA ASN A 49 -9.21 -13.87 -1.89
C ASN A 49 -9.17 -12.36 -2.13
N VAL A 50 -10.10 -11.86 -2.95
CA VAL A 50 -10.30 -10.43 -3.14
C VAL A 50 -11.45 -9.96 -2.28
N ALA A 51 -11.24 -8.86 -1.54
CA ALA A 51 -12.30 -8.17 -0.81
C ALA A 51 -12.41 -6.73 -1.32
N LEU A 52 -13.64 -6.28 -1.58
CA LEU A 52 -13.89 -4.94 -2.07
C LEU A 52 -14.27 -4.00 -0.92
N PHE A 53 -13.56 -2.89 -0.81
CA PHE A 53 -13.86 -1.84 0.16
C PHE A 53 -14.22 -0.54 -0.54
N SER A 54 -15.23 0.16 -0.05
CA SER A 54 -15.73 1.39 -0.66
C SER A 54 -14.86 2.62 -0.37
N LYS A 55 -14.17 2.67 0.78
CA LYS A 55 -13.40 3.86 1.24
C LYS A 55 -12.16 3.55 2.07
N SER A 56 -11.79 2.29 2.23
CA SER A 56 -10.63 1.88 3.01
C SER A 56 -9.52 1.44 2.07
N ALA A 57 -8.30 1.89 2.32
CA ALA A 57 -7.07 1.35 1.73
C ALA A 57 -6.12 0.88 2.84
N HIS A 58 -6.70 0.32 3.91
CA HIS A 58 -5.91 -0.19 5.02
C HIS A 58 -5.14 -1.42 4.59
N ARG A 59 -3.89 -1.51 5.02
CA ARG A 59 -3.08 -2.71 4.92
C ARG A 59 -2.72 -3.18 6.31
N PHE A 60 -2.68 -4.49 6.50
CA PHE A 60 -2.11 -5.06 7.71
C PHE A 60 -1.39 -6.37 7.39
N LEU A 61 -0.37 -6.65 8.18
CA LEU A 61 0.36 -7.90 8.17
C LEU A 61 0.47 -8.31 9.63
N LEU A 62 -0.25 -9.34 10.01
CA LEU A 62 -0.24 -9.91 11.35
C LEU A 62 0.52 -11.23 11.30
N LYS A 63 1.49 -11.38 12.21
CA LYS A 63 2.26 -12.61 12.37
C LYS A 63 1.85 -13.24 13.69
N GLU A 64 1.27 -14.42 13.61
CA GLU A 64 0.97 -15.27 14.76
C GLU A 64 1.97 -16.43 14.79
N GLU A 65 1.91 -17.28 15.81
CA GLU A 65 2.90 -18.35 16.01
C GLU A 65 2.95 -19.33 14.81
N ASP A 66 1.78 -19.67 14.25
CA ASP A 66 1.65 -20.65 13.16
C ASP A 66 1.00 -20.10 11.88
N SER A 67 0.71 -18.79 11.84
CA SER A 67 0.02 -18.16 10.72
C SER A 67 0.53 -16.76 10.42
N LEU A 68 0.35 -16.35 9.16
CA LEU A 68 0.56 -15.00 8.70
C LEU A 68 -0.68 -14.53 7.97
N LEU A 69 -1.36 -13.55 8.55
CA LEU A 69 -2.58 -12.95 8.03
C LEU A 69 -2.24 -11.63 7.37
N PHE A 70 -2.82 -11.36 6.21
CA PHE A 70 -2.52 -10.14 5.48
C PHE A 70 -3.74 -9.56 4.78
N MET A 71 -3.72 -8.24 4.64
CA MET A 71 -4.63 -7.48 3.80
C MET A 71 -3.83 -6.42 3.07
N LEU A 72 -3.92 -6.39 1.74
CA LEU A 72 -3.17 -5.50 0.88
C LEU A 72 -4.11 -4.83 -0.14
N PRO A 73 -4.33 -3.51 -0.06
CA PRO A 73 -5.05 -2.77 -1.11
C PRO A 73 -4.26 -2.82 -2.41
N LEU A 74 -4.98 -2.90 -3.53
CA LEU A 74 -4.41 -2.94 -4.87
C LEU A 74 -4.84 -1.71 -5.66
N ASP A 75 -3.92 -1.21 -6.50
CA ASP A 75 -4.16 -0.14 -7.47
C ASP A 75 -3.91 -0.58 -8.93
N ASP A 76 -3.60 -1.87 -9.12
CA ASP A 76 -3.31 -2.49 -10.41
C ASP A 76 -3.90 -3.91 -10.41
N TYR A 77 -4.22 -4.42 -11.60
CA TYR A 77 -4.70 -5.78 -11.83
C TYR A 77 -3.70 -6.63 -12.63
N ASN A 78 -2.56 -6.05 -13.05
CA ASN A 78 -1.49 -6.78 -13.70
C ASN A 78 -0.90 -7.82 -12.74
N PRO A 79 -1.00 -9.14 -13.05
CA PRO A 79 -0.62 -10.18 -12.10
C PRO A 79 0.83 -10.10 -11.63
N ARG A 80 1.74 -9.68 -12.51
CA ARG A 80 3.17 -9.58 -12.18
C ARG A 80 3.42 -8.44 -11.20
N ARG A 81 2.79 -7.28 -11.39
CA ARG A 81 2.94 -6.13 -10.48
C ARG A 81 2.33 -6.43 -9.13
N VAL A 82 1.10 -6.94 -9.10
CA VAL A 82 0.40 -7.34 -7.88
C VAL A 82 1.20 -8.37 -7.09
N PHE A 83 1.72 -9.41 -7.76
CA PHE A 83 2.55 -10.42 -7.11
C PHE A 83 3.82 -9.83 -6.49
N LEU A 84 4.54 -8.97 -7.22
CA LEU A 84 5.76 -8.36 -6.69
C LEU A 84 5.47 -7.47 -5.48
N GLU A 85 4.36 -6.73 -5.50
CA GLU A 85 3.93 -5.91 -4.37
C GLU A 85 3.56 -6.79 -3.17
N LEU A 86 2.73 -7.82 -3.36
CA LEU A 86 2.37 -8.77 -2.32
C LEU A 86 3.59 -9.47 -1.74
N TRP A 87 4.49 -9.97 -2.59
CA TRP A 87 5.70 -10.63 -2.13
C TRP A 87 6.59 -9.68 -1.33
N SER A 88 6.72 -8.43 -1.76
CA SER A 88 7.42 -7.40 -0.98
C SER A 88 6.75 -7.14 0.36
N PHE A 89 5.41 -7.10 0.39
CA PHE A 89 4.62 -6.87 1.60
C PHE A 89 4.79 -7.97 2.63
N LEU A 90 4.64 -9.23 2.22
CA LEU A 90 4.79 -10.40 3.09
C LEU A 90 6.19 -10.48 3.70
N ASN A 91 7.22 -10.05 2.96
CA ASN A 91 8.60 -9.99 3.44
C ASN A 91 8.91 -8.77 4.33
N GLY A 92 7.92 -7.94 4.67
CA GLY A 92 8.11 -6.70 5.43
C GLY A 92 8.90 -5.64 4.67
N ARG A 93 9.10 -5.82 3.35
CA ARG A 93 9.84 -4.90 2.48
C ARG A 93 8.94 -3.87 1.82
N SER A 94 7.61 -4.06 1.82
CA SER A 94 6.70 -3.02 1.32
C SER A 94 6.39 -1.98 2.41
N LYS A 95 7.30 -1.01 2.55
CA LYS A 95 6.92 0.36 2.95
C LYS A 95 6.24 1.14 1.80
N GLY A 96 5.99 0.48 0.67
CA GLY A 96 5.38 1.08 -0.52
C GLY A 96 3.88 1.32 -0.35
N ASN A 97 3.52 2.46 0.25
CA ASN A 97 2.23 3.19 0.26
C ASN A 97 1.85 3.69 1.67
N ALA A 98 2.47 3.16 2.74
CA ALA A 98 2.42 3.81 4.04
C ALA A 98 3.12 5.17 3.93
N LEU A 99 2.45 6.22 4.38
CA LEU A 99 3.00 7.56 4.41
C LEU A 99 3.51 7.75 5.84
N GLU A 100 4.82 7.64 6.02
CA GLU A 100 5.49 7.81 7.32
C GLU A 100 6.63 8.82 7.18
N PRO A 101 7.02 9.52 8.26
CA PRO A 101 8.25 10.32 8.28
C PRO A 101 9.44 9.56 7.67
N GLY A 102 10.17 10.22 6.77
CA GLY A 102 11.24 9.67 5.96
C GLY A 102 10.82 9.15 4.58
N THR A 103 9.51 9.10 4.26
CA THR A 103 9.04 8.63 2.95
C THR A 103 9.37 9.63 1.84
N SER A 104 10.12 9.20 0.82
CA SER A 104 10.32 9.98 -0.41
C SER A 104 9.16 9.78 -1.40
N ILE A 105 8.70 10.89 -1.97
CA ILE A 105 7.63 10.98 -2.96
C ILE A 105 8.18 11.72 -4.17
N LYS A 106 8.13 11.07 -5.32
CA LYS A 106 8.52 11.65 -6.60
C LYS A 106 7.31 12.12 -7.41
N GLY A 107 7.51 13.14 -8.24
CA GLY A 107 6.50 13.80 -9.05
C GLY A 107 5.63 14.79 -8.27
N VAL A 108 4.44 15.06 -8.80
CA VAL A 108 3.52 16.04 -8.22
C VAL A 108 2.95 15.52 -6.90
N LEU A 109 3.32 16.16 -5.78
CA LEU A 109 2.97 15.73 -4.42
C LEU A 109 1.46 15.50 -4.23
N LYS A 110 0.62 16.43 -4.69
CA LYS A 110 -0.85 16.32 -4.60
C LYS A 110 -1.35 15.03 -5.27
N THR A 111 -0.93 14.78 -6.50
CA THR A 111 -1.31 13.59 -7.27
C THR A 111 -0.82 12.32 -6.58
N SER A 112 0.40 12.33 -6.03
CA SER A 112 0.96 11.20 -5.30
C SER A 112 0.21 10.90 -3.99
N LEU A 113 -0.24 11.92 -3.27
CA LEU A 113 -1.10 11.75 -2.08
C LEU A 113 -2.49 11.22 -2.44
N GLN A 114 -3.11 11.75 -3.50
CA GLN A 114 -4.39 11.27 -4.02
C GLN A 114 -4.34 9.80 -4.43
N ARG A 115 -3.28 9.39 -5.14
CA ARG A 115 -3.05 7.98 -5.49
C ARG A 115 -2.92 7.06 -4.26
N ARG A 116 -2.50 7.60 -3.12
CA ARG A 116 -2.40 6.88 -1.83
C ARG A 116 -3.69 6.93 -1.01
N GLY A 117 -4.78 7.44 -1.60
CA GLY A 117 -6.10 7.51 -0.98
C GLY A 117 -6.30 8.71 -0.04
N PHE A 118 -5.46 9.74 -0.15
CA PHE A 118 -5.66 10.98 0.60
C PHE A 118 -6.43 12.00 -0.24
N GLU A 119 -7.46 12.60 0.35
CA GLU A 119 -8.09 13.80 -0.16
C GLU A 119 -7.34 15.03 0.38
N VAL A 120 -6.57 15.69 -0.48
CA VAL A 120 -5.81 16.89 -0.11
C VAL A 120 -6.75 18.09 -0.04
N VAL A 121 -6.98 18.60 1.17
CA VAL A 121 -7.89 19.72 1.47
C VAL A 121 -7.18 21.05 1.27
N TRP A 122 -5.91 21.11 1.67
CA TRP A 122 -5.11 22.32 1.62
C TRP A 122 -3.63 22.00 1.48
N MET A 123 -2.90 22.86 0.78
CA MET A 123 -1.45 22.82 0.71
C MET A 123 -0.90 24.24 0.74
N ASN A 124 0.21 24.42 1.46
CA ASN A 124 1.00 25.63 1.43
C ASN A 124 2.45 25.31 1.15
N VAL A 125 3.06 26.12 0.30
CA VAL A 125 4.45 25.95 -0.11
C VAL A 125 5.23 27.13 0.44
N SER A 126 6.25 26.84 1.24
CA SER A 126 7.15 27.81 1.84
C SER A 126 8.55 27.57 1.32
N GLY A 127 9.18 28.56 0.68
CA GLY A 127 10.52 28.45 0.09
C GLY A 127 10.54 28.80 -1.40
N ASP A 128 11.67 28.59 -2.04
CA ASP A 128 11.91 28.94 -3.44
C ASP A 128 12.09 27.69 -4.32
N GLU A 129 12.57 27.87 -5.56
CA GLU A 129 12.77 26.76 -6.49
C GLU A 129 13.92 25.81 -6.09
N SER A 130 14.82 26.25 -5.21
CA SER A 130 16.04 25.54 -4.80
C SER A 130 15.88 24.76 -3.50
N GLY A 131 14.84 25.04 -2.72
CA GLY A 131 14.52 24.33 -1.50
C GLY A 131 13.31 24.91 -0.78
N GLY A 132 12.68 24.11 0.07
CA GLY A 132 11.52 24.57 0.82
C GLY A 132 10.76 23.46 1.52
N TYR A 133 9.68 23.85 2.17
CA TYR A 133 8.75 22.95 2.83
C TYR A 133 7.36 23.06 2.21
N VAL A 134 6.66 21.94 2.16
CA VAL A 134 5.24 21.89 1.79
C VAL A 134 4.46 21.37 2.97
N GLU A 135 3.58 22.19 3.51
CA GLU A 135 2.60 21.73 4.48
C GLU A 135 1.33 21.30 3.73
N ALA A 136 0.80 20.13 4.04
CA ALA A 136 -0.42 19.62 3.47
C ALA A 136 -1.38 19.19 4.57
N ILE A 137 -2.65 19.61 4.45
CA ILE A 137 -3.75 19.04 5.22
C ILE A 137 -4.49 18.10 4.29
N ALA A 138 -4.55 16.83 4.67
CA ALA A 138 -5.22 15.81 3.87
C ALA A 138 -6.09 14.91 4.75
N SER A 139 -7.18 14.41 4.19
CA SER A 139 -8.05 13.45 4.85
C SER A 139 -7.94 12.07 4.24
N LYS A 140 -8.00 11.02 5.06
CA LYS A 140 -8.04 9.62 4.62
C LYS A 140 -8.91 8.83 5.57
N ALA A 141 -9.89 8.12 5.01
CA ALA A 141 -10.88 7.35 5.79
C ALA A 141 -11.56 8.15 6.91
N GLY A 142 -11.89 9.42 6.64
CA GLY A 142 -12.56 10.31 7.61
C GLY A 142 -11.65 10.90 8.69
N GLN A 143 -10.37 10.55 8.73
CA GLN A 143 -9.37 11.15 9.61
C GLN A 143 -8.61 12.25 8.88
N ARG A 144 -8.30 13.35 9.55
CA ARG A 144 -7.48 14.43 8.99
C ARG A 144 -6.05 14.32 9.51
N TYR A 145 -5.13 14.73 8.66
CA TYR A 145 -3.71 14.69 8.92
C TYR A 145 -3.11 16.02 8.49
N ARG A 146 -2.23 16.56 9.32
CA ARG A 146 -1.27 17.59 8.96
C ARG A 146 0.03 16.89 8.60
N MET A 147 0.55 17.17 7.41
CA MET A 147 1.79 16.60 6.90
C MET A 147 2.75 17.71 6.53
N LEU A 148 4.02 17.56 6.91
CA LEU A 148 5.09 18.46 6.51
C LEU A 148 6.06 17.71 5.61
N PHE A 149 6.29 18.23 4.41
CA PHE A 149 7.25 17.69 3.46
C PHE A 149 8.42 18.65 3.28
N GLU A 150 9.62 18.13 3.18
CA GLU A 150 10.79 18.86 2.69
C GLU A 150 10.95 18.62 1.19
N ARG A 151 11.12 19.69 0.41
CA ARG A 151 11.38 19.63 -1.02
C ARG A 151 12.89 19.47 -1.25
N LYS A 152 13.30 18.34 -1.83
CA LYS A 152 14.70 18.06 -2.20
C LYS A 152 15.01 18.48 -3.64
N SER A 153 14.04 18.37 -4.53
CA SER A 153 14.10 18.83 -5.93
C SER A 153 12.71 19.32 -6.36
N PRO A 154 12.55 19.92 -7.55
CA PRO A 154 11.22 20.33 -8.05
C PRO A 154 10.18 19.20 -8.10
N ASP A 155 10.63 17.95 -8.16
CA ASP A 155 9.82 16.75 -8.30
C ASP A 155 10.07 15.72 -7.20
N GLU A 156 10.78 16.05 -6.11
CA GLU A 156 11.05 15.12 -5.01
C GLU A 156 10.79 15.76 -3.65
N PHE A 157 9.97 15.08 -2.86
CA PHE A 157 9.51 15.51 -1.55
C PHE A 157 9.77 14.39 -0.53
N ILE A 158 10.25 14.74 0.66
CA ILE A 158 10.41 13.81 1.77
C ILE A 158 9.41 14.20 2.85
N LEU A 159 8.55 13.27 3.27
CA LEU A 159 7.70 13.48 4.43
C LEU A 159 8.58 13.62 5.68
N VAL A 160 8.57 14.78 6.32
CA VAL A 160 9.32 15.05 7.55
C VAL A 160 8.48 14.71 8.77
N ASP A 161 7.20 15.10 8.74
CA ASP A 161 6.30 14.92 9.87
C ASP A 161 4.87 14.67 9.42
N MET A 162 4.12 13.91 10.21
CA MET A 162 2.72 13.59 9.97
C MET A 162 1.97 13.46 11.30
N GLU A 163 1.09 14.41 11.58
CA GLU A 163 0.28 14.49 12.78
C GLU A 163 -1.20 14.27 12.44
N LYS A 164 -1.92 13.51 13.26
CA LYS A 164 -3.38 13.37 13.14
C LYS A 164 -4.07 14.54 13.85
N ILE A 165 -5.02 15.18 13.18
CA ILE A 165 -5.77 16.35 13.68
C ILE A 165 -7.28 16.12 13.70
#